data_AF-A0A067JKP9-F1
#
_entry.id   AF-A0A067JKP9-F1
#
_cell.length_a   1.000
_cell.length_b   1.000
_cell.length_c   1.000
_cell.angle_alpha   90.00
_cell.angle_beta   90.00
_cell.angle_gamma   90.00
#
_symmetry.space_group_name_H-M   'P 1'
#
loop_
_entity.id
_entity.type
_entity.pdbx_description
1 polymer ?
#
loop_
_entity_poly.entity_id
_entity_poly.type
_entity_poly.pdbx_seq_one_letter_code
_entity_poly.pdbx_strand_id
1 'polypeptide(L)'
;MSRLGFKSVVYHGELCLGELDAIPVTDQNFQFPNNEIRIHRISQSERCPPLSILQTISSYSVRCKLESSSPLEQPHLINLHASCFHEFKTAVVLTGDEEIHLVAMPSKQKKFPCFWCFTVPVGLYDSCLGMLNLRCLSIVFDLDETLIVANTMKSFEDRIEALNIWIAREIDPVRISGMSAELKRYVDDRMLLKQYAENDQVMDNGKVLKVQLEEVPQLSETHERLVRPVIRLQDRHIVLTRINPEIRDTSVLVRLRPAWEDLRSYLTAKGRKRFEVYVCTMAERDYALEMWRLLDPESHLIAPKQLQQRVVCVKSG
;
A
#
# COMPACT_ATOMS: atom_id res chain seq x y z
N MET A 1 27.35 23.84 -28.86
CA MET A 1 26.53 24.95 -28.32
C MET A 1 26.31 24.69 -26.84
N SER A 2 26.89 25.52 -25.96
CA SER A 2 26.67 25.41 -24.52
C SER A 2 25.20 25.75 -24.24
N ARG A 3 24.41 24.78 -23.74
CA ARG A 3 23.09 25.10 -23.20
C ARG A 3 23.30 26.03 -22.01
N LEU A 4 22.93 27.31 -22.17
CA LEU A 4 22.99 28.29 -21.10
C LEU A 4 22.04 27.82 -19.99
N GLY A 5 22.55 27.67 -18.77
CA GLY A 5 21.74 27.30 -17.62
C GLY A 5 20.86 28.47 -17.16
N PHE A 6 19.72 28.15 -16.55
CA PHE A 6 18.86 29.14 -15.93
C PHE A 6 19.29 29.36 -14.47
N LYS A 7 19.59 30.60 -14.10
CA LYS A 7 19.90 30.93 -12.70
C LYS A 7 18.70 30.66 -11.82
N SER A 8 18.91 29.96 -10.71
CA SER A 8 17.89 29.71 -9.70
C SER A 8 18.45 29.96 -8.30
N VAL A 9 17.65 30.59 -7.45
CA VAL A 9 18.01 30.86 -6.04
C VAL A 9 17.54 29.68 -5.18
N VAL A 10 18.41 29.17 -4.32
CA VAL A 10 18.14 28.00 -3.47
C VAL A 10 17.76 28.44 -2.07
N TYR A 11 16.63 27.94 -1.57
CA TYR A 11 16.10 28.22 -0.24
C TYR A 11 15.87 26.93 0.55
N HIS A 12 16.07 26.99 1.86
CA HIS A 12 15.60 25.99 2.81
C HIS A 12 14.84 26.70 3.95
N GLY A 13 13.52 26.56 3.96
CA GLY A 13 12.65 27.50 4.69
C GLY A 13 12.82 28.92 4.14
N GLU A 14 13.00 29.89 5.04
CA GLU A 14 13.27 31.30 4.68
C GLU A 14 14.75 31.61 4.44
N LEU A 15 15.65 30.64 4.70
CA LEU A 15 17.09 30.84 4.53
C LEU A 15 17.49 30.69 3.07
N CYS A 16 18.02 31.77 2.48
CA CYS A 16 18.71 31.72 1.19
C CYS A 16 20.07 31.03 1.35
N LEU A 17 20.29 29.93 0.62
CA LEU A 17 21.54 29.17 0.65
C LEU A 17 22.54 29.65 -0.40
N GLY A 18 22.05 30.19 -1.52
CA GLY A 18 22.86 30.69 -2.63
C GLY A 18 22.19 30.53 -4.00
N GLU A 19 22.97 30.71 -5.07
CA GLU A 19 22.55 30.62 -6.47
C GLU A 19 23.22 29.45 -7.19
N LEU A 20 22.44 28.74 -8.02
CA LEU A 20 22.90 27.69 -8.92
C LEU A 20 22.32 27.88 -10.31
N ASP A 21 23.07 27.48 -11.33
CA ASP A 21 22.61 27.41 -12.71
C ASP A 21 22.00 26.04 -12.98
N ALA A 22 20.72 26.02 -13.37
CA ALA A 22 20.01 24.84 -13.81
C ALA A 22 20.27 24.57 -15.30
N ILE A 23 21.11 23.58 -15.58
CA ILE A 23 21.49 23.15 -16.92
C ILE A 23 20.62 21.95 -17.33
N PRO A 24 19.68 22.10 -18.27
CA PRO A 24 18.78 21.02 -18.65
C PRO A 24 19.52 19.88 -19.37
N VAL A 25 19.19 18.63 -19.01
CA VAL A 25 19.83 17.43 -19.59
C VAL A 25 19.14 16.99 -20.88
N THR A 26 17.83 17.18 -20.99
CA THR A 26 17.03 16.89 -22.20
C THR A 26 16.67 18.18 -22.94
N ASP A 27 16.14 18.08 -24.16
CA ASP A 27 15.63 19.24 -24.94
C ASP A 27 14.32 19.82 -24.37
N GLN A 28 13.81 19.24 -23.27
CA GLN A 28 12.71 19.84 -22.52
C GLN A 28 13.28 20.98 -21.67
N ASN A 29 12.77 22.20 -21.89
CA ASN A 29 13.12 23.39 -21.12
C ASN A 29 12.54 23.29 -19.70
N PHE A 30 13.12 22.41 -18.87
CA PHE A 30 12.79 22.32 -17.46
C PHE A 30 13.29 23.56 -16.72
N GLN A 31 12.41 24.18 -15.94
CA GLN A 31 12.70 25.36 -15.12
C GLN A 31 11.97 25.23 -13.79
N PHE A 32 12.63 25.62 -12.70
CA PHE A 32 11.98 25.69 -11.41
C PHE A 32 10.96 26.83 -11.36
N PRO A 33 9.83 26.68 -10.65
CA PRO A 33 8.86 27.76 -10.47
C PRO A 33 9.54 29.03 -9.95
N ASN A 34 9.25 30.16 -10.58
CA ASN A 34 9.82 31.47 -10.23
C ASN A 34 11.36 31.55 -10.22
N ASN A 35 12.07 30.60 -10.82
CA ASN A 35 13.52 30.45 -10.67
C ASN A 35 13.97 30.22 -9.21
N GLU A 36 13.13 29.57 -8.41
CA GLU A 36 13.43 29.27 -7.01
C GLU A 36 13.46 27.76 -6.78
N ILE A 37 14.53 27.30 -6.14
CA ILE A 37 14.68 25.92 -5.66
C ILE A 37 14.34 25.95 -4.17
N ARG A 38 13.08 25.66 -3.84
CA ARG A 38 12.60 25.63 -2.44
C ARG A 38 12.66 24.21 -1.89
N ILE A 39 13.69 23.95 -1.08
CA ILE A 39 13.86 22.66 -0.40
C ILE A 39 12.75 22.50 0.64
N HIS A 40 11.90 21.51 0.41
CA HIS A 40 10.80 21.16 1.29
C HIS A 40 11.28 20.31 2.48
N ARG A 41 12.16 19.33 2.23
CA ARG A 41 12.76 18.49 3.26
C ARG A 41 14.11 17.94 2.83
N ILE A 42 14.89 17.47 3.80
CA ILE A 42 16.07 16.64 3.56
C ILE A 42 15.69 15.18 3.86
N SER A 43 15.85 14.29 2.89
CA SER A 43 15.66 12.85 3.07
C SER A 43 17.00 12.15 3.20
N GLN A 44 17.10 11.14 4.06
CA GLN A 44 18.34 10.41 4.35
C GLN A 44 18.14 8.90 4.16
N SER A 45 19.09 8.28 3.48
CA SER A 45 19.19 6.83 3.37
C SER A 45 20.20 6.27 4.36
N GLU A 46 19.88 5.15 5.00
CA GLU A 46 20.79 4.48 5.95
C GLU A 46 21.70 3.44 5.27
N ARG A 47 21.44 3.11 4.00
CA ARG A 47 22.01 1.94 3.34
C ARG A 47 22.67 2.27 2.02
N CYS A 48 21.91 2.89 1.12
CA CYS A 48 22.30 3.10 -0.26
C CYS A 48 22.39 4.59 -0.57
N PRO A 49 23.39 5.07 -1.31
CA PRO A 49 23.41 6.46 -1.76
C PRO A 49 22.13 6.82 -2.53
N PRO A 50 21.59 8.04 -2.38
CA PRO A 50 20.40 8.48 -3.11
C PRO A 50 20.49 8.26 -4.62
N LEU A 51 21.69 8.45 -5.20
CA LEU A 51 21.95 8.18 -6.62
C LEU A 51 21.57 6.76 -7.03
N SER A 52 22.03 5.75 -6.29
CA SER A 52 21.78 4.34 -6.61
C SER A 52 20.28 4.01 -6.53
N ILE A 53 19.59 4.57 -5.53
CA ILE A 53 18.15 4.39 -5.34
C ILE A 53 17.39 5.01 -6.51
N LEU A 54 17.64 6.28 -6.80
CA LEU A 54 16.93 7.04 -7.83
C LEU A 54 17.17 6.48 -9.24
N GLN A 55 18.39 6.02 -9.55
CA GLN A 55 18.67 5.32 -10.80
C GLN A 55 17.87 4.02 -10.94
N THR A 56 17.64 3.30 -9.84
CA THR A 56 16.88 2.04 -9.86
C THR A 56 15.39 2.28 -10.09
N ILE A 57 14.81 3.26 -9.40
CA ILE A 57 13.34 3.46 -9.40
C ILE A 57 12.86 4.43 -10.48
N SER A 58 13.76 5.23 -11.04
CA SER A 58 13.44 6.27 -12.01
C SER A 58 14.60 6.46 -12.97
N SER A 59 14.90 5.40 -13.73
CA SER A 59 15.93 5.41 -14.76
C SER A 59 15.65 6.53 -15.77
N TYR A 60 16.68 7.33 -16.11
CA TYR A 60 16.61 8.45 -17.06
C TYR A 60 15.76 9.68 -16.64
N SER A 61 15.45 9.83 -15.36
CA SER A 61 14.65 10.95 -14.83
C SER A 61 15.43 12.21 -14.44
N VAL A 62 16.70 12.32 -14.85
CA VAL A 62 17.48 13.54 -14.56
C VAL A 62 16.96 14.68 -15.43
N ARG A 63 16.33 15.68 -14.82
CA ARG A 63 15.77 16.85 -15.52
C ARG A 63 16.86 17.87 -15.83
N CYS A 64 17.66 18.21 -14.83
CA CYS A 64 18.73 19.19 -14.94
C CYS A 64 19.91 18.86 -14.03
N LYS A 65 21.04 19.51 -14.30
CA LYS A 65 22.20 19.56 -13.43
C LYS A 65 22.29 20.95 -12.85
N LEU A 66 22.56 21.05 -11.56
CA LEU A 66 22.81 22.31 -10.88
C LEU A 66 24.30 22.47 -10.69
N GLU A 67 24.83 23.60 -11.16
CA GLU A 67 26.24 23.96 -10.98
C GLU A 67 26.33 25.43 -10.57
N SER A 68 27.32 25.80 -9.76
CA SER A 68 27.62 27.21 -9.49
C SER A 68 28.49 27.78 -10.60
N SER A 69 28.03 28.84 -11.29
CA SER A 69 28.90 29.74 -12.08
C SER A 69 29.49 30.89 -11.26
N SER A 70 29.03 31.08 -10.01
CA SER A 70 29.52 32.16 -9.16
C SER A 70 30.99 31.95 -8.78
N PRO A 71 31.84 32.99 -8.91
CA PRO A 71 33.22 32.94 -8.44
C PRO A 71 33.34 33.10 -6.92
N LEU A 72 32.25 33.49 -6.23
CA LEU A 72 32.21 33.68 -4.78
C LEU A 72 31.91 32.36 -4.07
N GLU A 73 32.54 32.15 -2.92
CA GLU A 73 32.21 31.01 -2.06
C GLU A 73 30.80 31.15 -1.49
N GLN A 74 30.02 30.08 -1.58
CA GLN A 74 28.64 30.01 -1.10
C GLN A 74 28.57 28.97 0.03
N PRO A 75 28.95 29.34 1.27
CA PRO A 75 29.22 28.39 2.35
C PRO A 75 28.00 27.53 2.71
N HIS A 76 26.79 28.09 2.66
CA HIS A 76 25.56 27.34 2.93
C HIS A 76 25.28 26.27 1.86
N LEU A 77 25.50 26.57 0.58
CA LEU A 77 25.41 25.56 -0.50
C LEU A 77 26.51 24.50 -0.40
N ILE A 78 27.74 24.90 -0.02
CA ILE A 78 28.85 23.96 0.21
C ILE A 78 28.49 23.00 1.34
N ASN A 79 27.95 23.51 2.45
CA ASN A 79 27.52 22.69 3.58
C ASN A 79 26.36 21.75 3.20
N LEU A 80 25.37 22.23 2.45
CA LEU A 80 24.28 21.39 1.94
C LEU A 80 24.83 20.27 1.05
N HIS A 81 25.70 20.60 0.10
CA HIS A 81 26.31 19.63 -0.79
C HIS A 81 27.12 18.58 -0.03
N ALA A 82 27.98 19.01 0.89
CA ALA A 82 28.78 18.12 1.72
C ALA A 82 27.90 17.18 2.55
N SER A 83 26.83 17.68 3.18
CA SER A 83 25.91 16.84 3.96
C SER A 83 25.18 15.83 3.06
N CYS A 84 24.67 16.27 1.91
CA CYS A 84 24.07 15.38 0.91
C CYS A 84 25.03 14.28 0.44
N PHE A 85 26.28 14.65 0.14
CA PHE A 85 27.27 13.74 -0.42
C PHE A 85 27.80 12.73 0.61
N HIS A 86 28.15 13.19 1.81
CA HIS A 86 28.83 12.37 2.81
C HIS A 86 27.87 11.59 3.71
N GLU A 87 26.64 12.05 3.89
CA GLU A 87 25.68 11.46 4.84
C GLU A 87 24.52 10.74 4.15
N PHE A 88 24.65 10.43 2.85
CA PHE A 88 23.61 9.80 2.03
C PHE A 88 22.26 10.54 2.08
N LYS A 89 22.33 11.87 2.05
CA LYS A 89 21.18 12.76 2.07
C LYS A 89 20.86 13.28 0.67
N THR A 90 19.60 13.62 0.46
CA THR A 90 19.11 14.33 -0.73
C THR A 90 18.20 15.46 -0.30
N ALA A 91 18.34 16.62 -0.93
CA ALA A 91 17.41 17.72 -0.71
C ALA A 91 16.22 17.56 -1.66
N VAL A 92 15.01 17.62 -1.11
CA VAL A 92 13.77 17.33 -1.83
C VAL A 92 13.00 18.62 -2.07
N VAL A 93 12.66 18.88 -3.32
CA VAL A 93 11.79 19.97 -3.76
C VAL A 93 10.47 19.36 -4.24
N LEU A 94 9.34 19.96 -3.89
CA LEU A 94 8.01 19.52 -4.35
C LEU A 94 7.55 20.39 -5.52
N THR A 95 7.11 19.74 -6.60
CA THR A 95 6.56 20.40 -7.79
C THR A 95 5.31 19.64 -8.25
N GLY A 96 4.14 20.07 -7.82
CA GLY A 96 2.88 19.35 -8.09
C GLY A 96 2.91 17.95 -7.47
N ASP A 97 2.64 16.93 -8.29
CA ASP A 97 2.64 15.51 -7.89
C ASP A 97 4.01 14.83 -8.01
N GLU A 98 5.06 15.61 -8.26
CA GLU A 98 6.44 15.14 -8.38
C GLU A 98 7.34 15.69 -7.25
N GLU A 99 8.27 14.86 -6.82
CA GLU A 99 9.44 15.21 -6.01
C GLU A 99 10.67 15.33 -6.91
N ILE A 100 11.41 16.43 -6.73
CA ILE A 100 12.72 16.64 -7.35
C ILE A 100 13.79 16.47 -6.27
N HIS A 101 14.64 15.47 -6.46
CA HIS A 101 15.72 15.11 -5.55
C HIS A 101 17.04 15.69 -6.06
N LEU A 102 17.63 16.59 -5.28
CA LEU A 102 18.95 17.18 -5.53
C LEU A 102 20.03 16.25 -4.99
N VAL A 103 20.53 15.38 -5.85
CA VAL A 103 21.57 14.40 -5.52
C VAL A 103 22.93 15.05 -5.68
N ALA A 104 23.69 15.18 -4.58
CA ALA A 104 25.03 15.73 -4.62
C ALA A 104 25.98 14.81 -5.42
N MET A 105 26.68 15.39 -6.39
CA MET A 105 27.60 14.68 -7.27
C MET A 105 29.03 15.17 -7.07
N PRO A 106 30.04 14.28 -7.18
CA PRO A 106 31.43 14.68 -7.15
C PRO A 106 31.79 15.34 -8.49
N SER A 107 32.49 16.48 -8.44
CA SER A 107 33.04 17.10 -9.63
C SER A 107 34.56 16.92 -9.65
N LYS A 108 35.07 16.28 -10.71
CA LYS A 108 36.52 16.12 -10.93
C LYS A 108 37.22 17.43 -11.33
N GLN A 109 36.44 18.41 -11.82
CA GLN A 109 36.96 19.62 -12.45
C GLN A 109 36.67 20.89 -11.64
N LYS A 110 35.68 20.87 -10.75
CA LYS A 110 35.22 22.06 -10.00
C LYS A 110 35.17 21.76 -8.51
N LYS A 111 35.63 22.70 -7.68
CA LYS A 111 35.52 22.64 -6.21
C LYS A 111 34.14 23.11 -5.69
N PHE A 112 33.18 23.33 -6.57
CA PHE A 112 31.89 23.92 -6.25
C PHE A 112 30.78 22.86 -6.14
N PRO A 113 29.71 23.13 -5.38
CA PRO A 113 28.53 22.29 -5.30
C PRO A 113 27.98 21.92 -6.68
N CYS A 114 27.74 20.62 -6.88
CA CYS A 114 27.11 20.09 -8.09
C CYS A 114 26.02 19.10 -7.68
N PHE A 115 24.80 19.29 -8.22
CA PHE A 115 23.68 18.39 -7.98
C PHE A 115 23.10 17.88 -9.30
N TRP A 116 22.64 16.64 -9.30
CA TRP A 116 21.77 16.12 -10.36
C TRP A 116 20.34 16.08 -9.81
N CYS A 117 19.41 16.68 -10.55
CA CYS A 117 18.01 16.76 -10.18
C CYS A 117 17.24 15.59 -10.80
N PHE A 118 16.91 14.60 -9.98
CA PHE A 118 16.08 13.46 -10.36
C PHE A 118 14.63 13.75 -10.04
N THR A 119 13.71 13.34 -10.92
CA THR A 119 12.28 13.47 -10.68
C THR A 119 11.63 12.11 -10.44
N VAL A 120 10.78 12.05 -9.41
CA VAL A 120 9.98 10.86 -9.07
C VAL A 120 8.58 11.30 -8.61
N PRO A 121 7.55 10.45 -8.74
CA PRO A 121 6.27 10.69 -8.09
C PRO A 121 6.44 10.88 -6.56
N VAL A 122 5.62 11.74 -5.98
CA VAL A 122 5.63 12.00 -4.52
C VAL A 122 5.54 10.69 -3.74
N GLY A 123 6.41 10.53 -2.73
CA GLY A 123 6.43 9.36 -1.84
C GLY A 123 7.08 8.09 -2.39
N LEU A 124 7.43 8.01 -3.69
CA LEU A 124 8.08 6.83 -4.26
C LEU A 124 9.46 6.58 -3.64
N TYR A 125 10.26 7.64 -3.50
CA TYR A 125 11.60 7.54 -2.90
C TYR A 125 11.55 7.06 -1.45
N ASP A 126 10.68 7.64 -0.63
CA ASP A 126 10.54 7.26 0.79
C ASP A 126 9.98 5.85 0.96
N SER A 127 9.09 5.40 0.07
CA SER A 127 8.61 4.01 0.03
C SER A 127 9.77 3.02 -0.18
N CYS A 128 10.69 3.36 -1.08
CA CYS A 128 11.90 2.57 -1.32
C CYS A 128 12.87 2.62 -0.13
N LEU A 129 13.03 3.78 0.51
CA LEU A 129 13.83 3.90 1.73
C LEU A 129 13.30 3.00 2.85
N GLY A 130 11.99 2.97 3.05
CA GLY A 130 11.36 2.08 4.04
C GLY A 130 11.77 0.63 3.83
N MET A 131 11.68 0.15 2.59
CA MET A 131 12.08 -1.23 2.25
C MET A 131 13.59 -1.47 2.45
N LEU A 132 14.44 -0.55 2.00
CA LEU A 132 15.89 -0.70 2.07
C LEU A 132 16.43 -0.61 3.50
N ASN A 133 15.95 0.35 4.29
CA ASN A 133 16.40 0.57 5.67
C ASN A 133 16.01 -0.62 6.56
N LEU A 134 14.75 -1.06 6.45
CA LEU A 134 14.23 -2.25 7.15
C LEU A 134 14.76 -3.57 6.57
N ARG A 135 15.36 -3.55 5.37
CA ARG A 135 15.67 -4.71 4.51
C ARG A 135 14.49 -5.69 4.49
N CYS A 136 13.37 -5.14 4.11
CA CYS A 136 12.05 -5.75 4.16
C CYS A 136 11.34 -5.42 2.85
N LEU A 137 10.74 -6.40 2.21
CA LEU A 137 9.95 -6.17 1.00
C LEU A 137 8.54 -5.74 1.38
N SER A 138 7.88 -4.95 0.54
CA SER A 138 6.44 -4.74 0.66
C SER A 138 5.69 -5.86 -0.06
N ILE A 139 4.64 -6.39 0.58
CA ILE A 139 3.68 -7.30 -0.06
C ILE A 139 2.30 -6.66 0.00
N VAL A 140 1.60 -6.65 -1.14
CA VAL A 140 0.27 -6.05 -1.27
C VAL A 140 -0.72 -7.17 -1.55
N PHE A 141 -1.77 -7.25 -0.74
CA PHE A 141 -2.87 -8.18 -0.94
C PHE A 141 -4.09 -7.45 -1.48
N ASP A 142 -4.73 -8.05 -2.49
CA ASP A 142 -6.13 -7.77 -2.80
C ASP A 142 -7.01 -8.81 -2.10
N LEU A 143 -7.96 -8.36 -1.29
CA LEU A 143 -8.71 -9.22 -0.38
C LEU A 143 -9.50 -10.29 -1.12
N ASP A 144 -10.44 -9.87 -1.96
CA ASP A 144 -11.40 -10.76 -2.62
C ASP A 144 -10.79 -11.55 -3.78
N GLU A 145 -9.71 -11.05 -4.37
CA GLU A 145 -8.98 -11.76 -5.42
C GLU A 145 -7.97 -12.76 -4.81
N THR A 146 -7.25 -12.37 -3.77
CA THR A 146 -6.06 -13.11 -3.28
C THR A 146 -6.33 -13.94 -2.03
N LEU A 147 -7.11 -13.45 -1.07
CA LEU A 147 -7.13 -14.00 0.29
C LEU A 147 -8.45 -14.63 0.70
N ILE A 148 -9.58 -14.12 0.19
CA ILE A 148 -10.91 -14.53 0.64
C ILE A 148 -11.91 -14.57 -0.50
N VAL A 149 -13.06 -15.18 -0.24
CA VAL A 149 -14.28 -15.01 -1.02
C VAL A 149 -15.42 -14.77 -0.03
N ALA A 150 -15.97 -13.56 -0.01
CA ALA A 150 -17.14 -13.25 0.80
C ALA A 150 -18.44 -13.31 -0.02
N ASN A 151 -19.52 -13.74 0.62
CA ASN A 151 -20.85 -13.76 0.02
C ASN A 151 -21.90 -13.26 1.01
N THR A 152 -22.83 -12.46 0.50
CA THR A 152 -24.09 -12.10 1.16
C THR A 152 -25.17 -13.11 0.78
N MET A 153 -26.34 -13.04 1.44
CA MET A 153 -27.51 -13.83 1.02
C MET A 153 -27.85 -13.58 -0.45
N LYS A 154 -27.90 -12.31 -0.85
CA LYS A 154 -28.17 -11.90 -2.23
C LYS A 154 -27.13 -12.45 -3.21
N SER A 155 -25.83 -12.33 -2.90
CA SER A 155 -24.80 -12.83 -3.82
C SER A 155 -24.84 -14.35 -3.99
N PHE A 156 -25.24 -15.09 -2.96
CA PHE A 156 -25.51 -16.52 -3.11
C PHE A 156 -26.73 -16.81 -3.99
N GLU A 157 -27.84 -16.09 -3.80
CA GLU A 157 -29.05 -16.23 -4.61
C GLU A 157 -28.76 -15.99 -6.09
N ASP A 158 -28.09 -14.87 -6.40
CA ASP A 158 -27.70 -14.50 -7.76
C ASP A 158 -26.79 -15.58 -8.40
N ARG A 159 -25.80 -16.08 -7.66
CA ARG A 159 -24.87 -17.13 -8.15
C ARG A 159 -25.57 -18.47 -8.35
N ILE A 160 -26.46 -18.87 -7.45
CA ILE A 160 -27.24 -20.11 -7.55
C ILE A 160 -28.16 -20.04 -8.77
N GLU A 161 -28.86 -18.93 -8.97
CA GLU A 161 -29.74 -18.74 -10.14
C GLU A 161 -28.94 -18.81 -11.44
N ALA A 162 -27.84 -18.04 -11.53
CA ALA A 162 -26.98 -18.05 -12.70
C ALA A 162 -26.46 -19.47 -13.01
N LEU A 163 -25.97 -20.19 -12.00
CA LEU A 163 -25.39 -21.52 -12.18
C LEU A 163 -26.45 -22.55 -12.61
N ASN A 164 -27.68 -22.45 -12.10
CA ASN A 164 -28.80 -23.29 -12.56
C ASN A 164 -29.10 -23.07 -14.05
N ILE A 165 -29.11 -21.82 -14.51
CA ILE A 165 -29.32 -21.48 -15.93
C ILE A 165 -28.20 -22.08 -16.80
N TRP A 166 -26.96 -22.00 -16.34
CA TRP A 166 -25.83 -22.57 -17.06
C TRP A 166 -25.87 -24.11 -17.10
N ILE A 167 -26.20 -24.77 -15.99
CA ILE A 167 -26.32 -26.24 -15.93
C ILE A 167 -27.38 -26.73 -16.91
N ALA A 168 -28.52 -26.04 -17.00
CA ALA A 168 -29.61 -26.41 -17.92
C ALA A 168 -29.23 -26.31 -19.41
N ARG A 169 -28.18 -25.55 -19.75
CA ARG A 169 -27.69 -25.34 -21.12
C ARG A 169 -26.45 -26.16 -21.46
N GLU A 170 -25.77 -26.70 -20.45
CA GLU A 170 -24.56 -27.50 -20.62
C GLU A 170 -24.91 -28.92 -21.09
N ILE A 171 -24.07 -29.49 -21.96
CA ILE A 171 -24.29 -30.81 -22.56
C ILE A 171 -23.19 -31.78 -22.11
N ASP A 172 -22.01 -31.28 -21.79
CA ASP A 172 -20.90 -32.10 -21.30
C ASP A 172 -21.17 -32.62 -19.88
N PRO A 173 -21.31 -33.95 -19.68
CA PRO A 173 -21.61 -34.53 -18.37
C PRO A 173 -20.55 -34.25 -17.31
N VAL A 174 -19.28 -34.08 -17.70
CA VAL A 174 -18.19 -33.77 -16.75
C VAL A 174 -18.36 -32.34 -16.22
N ARG A 175 -18.68 -31.39 -17.11
CA ARG A 175 -18.92 -29.99 -16.75
C ARG A 175 -20.20 -29.85 -15.91
N ILE A 176 -21.28 -30.55 -16.29
CA ILE A 176 -22.53 -30.60 -15.50
C ILE A 176 -22.25 -31.09 -14.08
N SER A 177 -21.48 -32.17 -13.92
CA SER A 177 -21.13 -32.72 -12.61
C SER A 177 -20.36 -31.71 -11.76
N GLY A 178 -19.34 -31.05 -12.34
CA GLY A 178 -18.57 -30.01 -11.66
C GLY A 178 -19.43 -28.82 -11.22
N MET A 179 -20.29 -28.31 -12.10
CA MET A 179 -21.20 -27.21 -11.79
C MET A 179 -22.27 -27.62 -10.77
N SER A 180 -22.79 -28.85 -10.83
CA SER A 180 -23.76 -29.35 -9.85
C SER A 180 -23.15 -29.48 -8.46
N ALA A 181 -21.87 -29.89 -8.38
CA ALA A 181 -21.13 -29.91 -7.12
C ALA A 181 -20.90 -28.49 -6.57
N GLU A 182 -20.61 -27.51 -7.43
CA GLU A 182 -20.52 -26.10 -7.04
C GLU A 182 -21.86 -25.54 -6.55
N LEU A 183 -22.95 -25.82 -7.28
CA LEU A 183 -24.31 -25.43 -6.90
C LEU A 183 -24.67 -25.95 -5.52
N LYS A 184 -24.38 -27.24 -5.26
CA LYS A 184 -24.61 -27.84 -3.94
C LYS A 184 -23.86 -27.10 -2.85
N ARG A 185 -22.58 -26.77 -3.07
CA ARG A 185 -21.78 -25.99 -2.11
C ARG A 185 -22.40 -24.62 -1.84
N TYR A 186 -22.85 -23.89 -2.86
CA TYR A 186 -23.51 -22.60 -2.65
C TYR A 186 -24.84 -22.72 -1.91
N VAL A 187 -25.63 -23.76 -2.17
CA VAL A 187 -26.88 -24.00 -1.43
C VAL A 187 -26.59 -24.28 0.04
N ASP A 188 -25.62 -25.15 0.33
CA ASP A 188 -25.23 -25.50 1.70
C ASP A 188 -24.66 -24.28 2.46
N ASP A 189 -23.76 -23.52 1.82
CA ASP A 189 -23.18 -22.30 2.39
C ASP A 189 -24.24 -21.20 2.62
N ARG A 190 -25.19 -21.03 1.69
CA ARG A 190 -26.33 -20.10 1.86
C ARG A 190 -27.18 -20.49 3.07
N MET A 191 -27.43 -21.79 3.28
CA MET A 191 -28.18 -22.27 4.44
C MET A 191 -27.45 -21.97 5.75
N LEU A 192 -26.13 -22.10 5.80
CA LEU A 192 -25.32 -21.70 6.96
C LEU A 192 -25.45 -20.19 7.23
N LEU A 193 -25.31 -19.36 6.20
CA LEU A 193 -25.45 -17.91 6.34
C LEU A 193 -26.84 -17.51 6.83
N LYS A 194 -27.89 -18.18 6.32
CA LYS A 194 -29.27 -17.96 6.77
C LYS A 194 -29.46 -18.28 8.26
N GLN A 195 -28.98 -19.45 8.72
CA GLN A 195 -29.05 -19.83 10.13
C GLN A 195 -28.38 -18.79 11.03
N TYR A 196 -27.19 -18.33 10.64
CA TYR A 196 -26.44 -17.29 11.33
C TYR A 196 -27.21 -15.96 11.38
N ALA A 197 -27.72 -15.49 10.24
CA ALA A 197 -28.43 -14.22 10.15
C ALA A 197 -29.71 -14.21 11.00
N GLU A 198 -30.43 -15.34 11.05
CA GLU A 198 -31.70 -15.45 11.78
C GLU A 198 -31.51 -15.73 13.27
N ASN A 199 -30.52 -16.54 13.65
CA ASN A 199 -30.47 -17.13 14.99
C ASN A 199 -29.17 -16.89 15.77
N ASP A 200 -28.18 -16.20 15.18
CA ASP A 200 -26.86 -16.01 15.81
C ASP A 200 -26.18 -17.35 16.18
N GLN A 201 -26.50 -18.40 15.42
CA GLN A 201 -25.94 -19.74 15.59
C GLN A 201 -26.03 -20.52 14.28
N VAL A 202 -25.19 -21.55 14.13
CA VAL A 202 -25.21 -22.47 13.00
C VAL A 202 -25.05 -23.91 13.47
N MET A 203 -25.58 -24.85 12.71
CA MET A 203 -25.36 -26.27 12.91
C MET A 203 -24.24 -26.75 11.98
N ASP A 204 -23.14 -27.24 12.55
CA ASP A 204 -22.02 -27.84 11.81
C ASP A 204 -21.68 -29.20 12.40
N ASN A 205 -21.66 -30.24 11.56
CA ASN A 205 -21.38 -31.63 11.94
C ASN A 205 -22.16 -32.12 13.18
N GLY A 206 -23.45 -31.75 13.27
CA GLY A 206 -24.34 -32.11 14.38
C GLY A 206 -24.13 -31.31 15.67
N LYS A 207 -23.22 -30.33 15.68
CA LYS A 207 -22.97 -29.43 16.82
C LYS A 207 -23.54 -28.04 16.52
N VAL A 208 -24.15 -27.42 17.53
CA VAL A 208 -24.60 -26.03 17.44
C VAL A 208 -23.46 -25.12 17.88
N LEU A 209 -23.04 -24.23 16.99
CA LEU A 209 -22.04 -23.20 17.24
C LEU A 209 -22.76 -21.86 17.35
N LYS A 210 -22.51 -21.13 18.43
CA LYS A 210 -23.10 -19.80 18.68
C LYS A 210 -22.08 -18.70 18.38
N VAL A 211 -22.59 -17.50 18.11
CA VAL A 211 -21.74 -16.31 17.94
C VAL A 211 -20.82 -16.09 19.14
N GLN A 212 -19.60 -15.68 18.83
CA GLN A 212 -18.65 -15.09 19.76
C GLN A 212 -18.58 -13.59 19.45
N LEU A 213 -18.66 -12.75 20.48
CA LEU A 213 -18.51 -11.31 20.33
C LEU A 213 -17.02 -10.97 20.34
N GLU A 214 -16.45 -10.68 19.17
CA GLU A 214 -15.05 -10.30 19.01
C GLU A 214 -14.94 -8.77 19.03
N GLU A 215 -14.00 -8.23 19.81
CA GLU A 215 -13.74 -6.78 19.84
C GLU A 215 -13.10 -6.29 18.54
N VAL A 216 -13.50 -5.10 18.10
CA VAL A 216 -12.90 -4.42 16.95
C VAL A 216 -11.83 -3.46 17.47
N PRO A 217 -10.57 -3.57 17.00
CA PRO A 217 -9.50 -2.64 17.39
C PRO A 217 -9.89 -1.19 17.09
N GLN A 218 -9.76 -0.32 18.10
CA GLN A 218 -10.10 1.09 17.96
C GLN A 218 -9.12 1.79 17.01
N LEU A 219 -9.68 2.43 15.97
CA LEU A 219 -8.92 3.22 14.99
C LEU A 219 -8.98 4.73 15.29
N SER A 220 -9.83 5.16 16.24
CA SER A 220 -10.04 6.56 16.66
C SER A 220 -10.16 6.66 18.19
N GLU A 221 -9.93 7.85 18.76
CA GLU A 221 -10.00 8.13 20.20
C GLU A 221 -11.42 8.12 20.80
N THR A 222 -12.44 7.83 19.99
CA THR A 222 -13.83 7.71 20.44
C THR A 222 -14.01 6.46 21.28
N HIS A 223 -14.41 6.64 22.55
CA HIS A 223 -14.47 5.61 23.60
C HIS A 223 -15.52 4.50 23.42
N GLU A 224 -16.25 4.42 22.31
CA GLU A 224 -17.22 3.35 22.09
C GLU A 224 -16.52 2.05 21.69
N ARG A 225 -16.79 0.98 22.46
CA ARG A 225 -16.28 -0.36 22.18
C ARG A 225 -17.19 -1.02 21.14
N LEU A 226 -16.69 -1.16 19.92
CA LEU A 226 -17.37 -1.89 18.86
C LEU A 226 -17.06 -3.38 18.98
N VAL A 227 -18.09 -4.22 19.04
CA VAL A 227 -17.97 -5.69 19.02
C VAL A 227 -18.70 -6.25 17.81
N ARG A 228 -18.19 -7.36 17.26
CA ARG A 228 -18.82 -8.04 16.12
C ARG A 228 -19.16 -9.48 16.46
N PRO A 229 -20.36 -9.95 16.09
CA PRO A 229 -20.72 -11.35 16.20
C PRO A 229 -19.95 -12.15 15.15
N VAL A 230 -19.22 -13.18 15.57
CA VAL A 230 -18.41 -14.03 14.69
C VAL A 230 -18.65 -15.50 14.99
N ILE A 231 -18.73 -16.34 13.96
CA ILE A 231 -18.60 -17.79 14.07
C ILE A 231 -17.49 -18.26 13.13
N ARG A 232 -16.48 -18.95 13.66
CA ARG A 232 -15.38 -19.52 12.88
C ARG A 232 -15.54 -21.03 12.74
N LEU A 233 -15.76 -21.50 11.52
CA LEU A 233 -15.78 -22.92 11.15
C LEU A 233 -14.38 -23.32 10.64
N GLN A 234 -13.47 -23.58 11.58
CA GLN A 234 -12.05 -23.79 11.29
C GLN A 234 -11.80 -24.91 10.27
N ASP A 235 -12.47 -26.05 10.43
CA ASP A 235 -12.32 -27.22 9.54
C ASP A 235 -12.75 -26.95 8.09
N ARG A 236 -13.56 -25.91 7.86
CA ARG A 236 -14.08 -25.53 6.54
C ARG A 236 -13.43 -24.25 5.99
N HIS A 237 -12.54 -23.61 6.75
CA HIS A 237 -12.00 -22.28 6.46
C HIS A 237 -13.10 -21.24 6.19
N ILE A 238 -14.21 -21.29 6.94
CA ILE A 238 -15.32 -20.35 6.82
C ILE A 238 -15.41 -19.50 8.10
N VAL A 239 -15.70 -18.22 7.92
CA VAL A 239 -16.03 -17.29 8.98
C VAL A 239 -17.35 -16.60 8.64
N LEU A 240 -18.28 -16.56 9.59
CA LEU A 240 -19.52 -15.80 9.51
C LEU A 240 -19.36 -14.55 10.35
N THR A 241 -19.66 -13.38 9.80
CA THR A 241 -19.60 -12.09 10.49
C THR A 241 -20.69 -11.13 9.97
N ARG A 242 -20.75 -9.92 10.50
CA ARG A 242 -21.56 -8.80 10.00
C ARG A 242 -20.69 -7.59 9.73
N ILE A 243 -20.93 -6.88 8.63
CA ILE A 243 -20.24 -5.62 8.31
C ILE A 243 -20.75 -4.46 9.17
N ASN A 244 -22.03 -4.46 9.54
CA ASN A 244 -22.57 -3.65 10.62
C ASN A 244 -23.18 -4.59 11.67
N PRO A 245 -22.63 -4.66 12.90
CA PRO A 245 -23.09 -5.63 13.90
C PRO A 245 -24.56 -5.46 14.30
N GLU A 246 -25.13 -4.27 14.12
CA GLU A 246 -26.53 -3.96 14.45
C GLU A 246 -27.51 -4.38 13.33
N ILE A 247 -27.03 -4.52 12.10
CA ILE A 247 -27.87 -4.80 10.93
C ILE A 247 -27.64 -6.22 10.45
N ARG A 248 -28.59 -7.12 10.72
CA ARG A 248 -28.51 -8.54 10.34
C ARG A 248 -28.38 -8.77 8.83
N ASP A 249 -28.93 -7.90 8.00
CA ASP A 249 -28.83 -8.00 6.54
C ASP A 249 -27.40 -7.78 6.01
N THR A 250 -26.51 -7.23 6.83
CA THR A 250 -25.08 -7.11 6.51
C THR A 250 -24.27 -8.37 6.88
N SER A 251 -24.96 -9.48 7.18
CA SER A 251 -24.32 -10.77 7.44
C SER A 251 -23.64 -11.29 6.19
N VAL A 252 -22.40 -11.76 6.36
CA VAL A 252 -21.57 -12.31 5.29
C VAL A 252 -20.97 -13.64 5.69
N LEU A 253 -20.88 -14.55 4.73
CA LEU A 253 -20.07 -15.76 4.82
C LEU A 253 -18.76 -15.51 4.09
N VAL A 254 -17.66 -15.58 4.82
CA VAL A 254 -16.31 -15.37 4.33
C VAL A 254 -15.59 -16.71 4.27
N ARG A 255 -15.20 -17.14 3.07
CA ARG A 255 -14.35 -18.31 2.89
C ARG A 255 -12.91 -17.84 2.73
N LEU A 256 -12.03 -18.30 3.61
CA LEU A 256 -10.59 -18.04 3.49
C LEU A 256 -10.03 -18.90 2.36
N ARG A 257 -9.11 -18.33 1.57
CA ARG A 257 -8.38 -19.10 0.56
C ARG A 257 -7.54 -20.19 1.24
N PRO A 258 -7.46 -21.39 0.63
CA PRO A 258 -6.56 -22.43 1.12
C PRO A 258 -5.14 -21.90 1.31
N ALA A 259 -4.43 -22.41 2.32
CA ALA A 259 -3.07 -22.01 2.68
C ALA A 259 -2.89 -20.57 3.21
N TRP A 260 -3.98 -19.82 3.49
CA TRP A 260 -3.87 -18.52 4.18
C TRP A 260 -3.09 -18.64 5.50
N GLU A 261 -3.39 -19.66 6.32
CA GLU A 261 -2.70 -19.85 7.60
C GLU A 261 -1.21 -20.17 7.43
N ASP A 262 -0.85 -20.92 6.40
CA ASP A 262 0.56 -21.21 6.08
C ASP A 262 1.29 -19.93 5.64
N LEU A 263 0.64 -19.12 4.79
CA LEU A 263 1.16 -17.83 4.35
C LEU A 263 1.30 -16.86 5.53
N ARG A 264 0.26 -16.73 6.37
CA ARG A 264 0.28 -15.89 7.58
C ARG A 264 1.40 -16.32 8.52
N SER A 265 1.58 -17.62 8.73
CA SER A 265 2.68 -18.18 9.53
C SER A 265 4.05 -17.85 8.93
N TYR A 266 4.20 -17.93 7.61
CA TYR A 266 5.43 -17.55 6.92
C TYR A 266 5.76 -16.06 7.02
N LEU A 267 4.75 -15.20 6.95
CA LEU A 267 4.87 -13.74 7.08
C LEU A 267 5.18 -13.29 8.51
N THR A 268 4.64 -13.99 9.50
CA THR A 268 4.87 -13.75 10.95
C THR A 268 6.03 -14.55 11.53
N ALA A 269 6.73 -15.35 10.72
CA ALA A 269 7.78 -16.25 11.16
C ALA A 269 8.83 -15.55 12.03
N LYS A 270 9.20 -16.19 13.15
CA LYS A 270 10.14 -15.64 14.13
C LYS A 270 11.50 -15.33 13.48
N GLY A 271 12.01 -14.13 13.73
CA GLY A 271 13.30 -13.68 13.23
C GLY A 271 13.21 -12.25 12.69
N ARG A 272 13.99 -11.98 11.64
CA ARG A 272 13.95 -10.69 10.96
C ARG A 272 12.64 -10.55 10.18
N LYS A 273 11.90 -9.46 10.39
CA LYS A 273 10.75 -9.09 9.55
C LYS A 273 11.20 -8.99 8.08
N ARG A 274 10.61 -9.82 7.22
CA ARG A 274 10.94 -9.89 5.78
C ARG A 274 9.95 -9.16 4.90
N PHE A 275 8.71 -9.01 5.38
CA PHE A 275 7.62 -8.38 4.65
C PHE A 275 6.91 -7.30 5.48
N GLU A 276 6.67 -6.15 4.87
CA GLU A 276 5.68 -5.17 5.31
C GLU A 276 4.40 -5.44 4.53
N VAL A 277 3.31 -5.74 5.23
CA VAL A 277 2.05 -6.10 4.61
C VAL A 277 1.18 -4.86 4.38
N TYR A 278 0.58 -4.80 3.20
CA TYR A 278 -0.39 -3.81 2.76
C TYR A 278 -1.60 -4.51 2.15
N VAL A 279 -2.73 -3.82 2.18
CA VAL A 279 -3.97 -4.25 1.53
C VAL A 279 -4.39 -3.15 0.57
N CYS A 280 -4.64 -3.52 -0.68
CA CYS A 280 -5.21 -2.64 -1.69
C CYS A 280 -6.42 -3.37 -2.29
N THR A 281 -7.61 -2.81 -2.12
CA THR A 281 -8.84 -3.44 -2.60
C THR A 281 -9.78 -2.39 -3.18
N MET A 282 -10.67 -2.84 -4.07
CA MET A 282 -11.76 -2.00 -4.59
C MET A 282 -12.97 -1.96 -3.65
N ALA A 283 -12.97 -2.77 -2.58
CA ALA A 283 -14.07 -2.82 -1.64
C ALA A 283 -14.17 -1.58 -0.74
N GLU A 284 -15.35 -1.37 -0.17
CA GLU A 284 -15.59 -0.30 0.80
C GLU A 284 -14.74 -0.48 2.07
N ARG A 285 -14.48 0.64 2.77
CA ARG A 285 -13.54 0.67 3.89
C ARG A 285 -13.96 -0.19 5.07
N ASP A 286 -15.23 -0.14 5.47
CA ASP A 286 -15.72 -0.93 6.61
C ASP A 286 -15.66 -2.43 6.33
N TYR A 287 -15.94 -2.81 5.08
CA TYR A 287 -15.75 -4.17 4.60
C TYR A 287 -14.27 -4.58 4.65
N ALA A 288 -13.39 -3.79 4.05
CA ALA A 288 -11.96 -4.12 3.97
C ALA A 288 -11.32 -4.28 5.35
N LEU A 289 -11.65 -3.39 6.29
CA LEU A 289 -11.18 -3.46 7.67
C LEU A 289 -11.72 -4.69 8.40
N GLU A 290 -12.99 -5.05 8.19
CA GLU A 290 -13.54 -6.25 8.81
C GLU A 290 -12.91 -7.52 8.25
N MET A 291 -12.81 -7.64 6.93
CA MET A 291 -12.15 -8.77 6.28
C MET A 291 -10.70 -8.92 6.74
N TRP A 292 -9.97 -7.80 6.85
CA TRP A 292 -8.60 -7.83 7.36
C TRP A 292 -8.53 -8.25 8.83
N ARG A 293 -9.44 -7.79 9.69
CA ARG A 293 -9.52 -8.21 11.10
C ARG A 293 -9.76 -9.72 11.24
N LEU A 294 -10.53 -10.31 10.33
CA LEU A 294 -10.73 -11.77 10.32
C LEU A 294 -9.47 -12.55 9.95
N LEU A 295 -8.64 -11.98 9.07
CA LEU A 295 -7.38 -12.55 8.57
C LEU A 295 -6.21 -12.36 9.54
N ASP A 296 -6.12 -11.22 10.21
CA ASP A 296 -5.06 -10.85 11.18
C ASP A 296 -5.63 -10.43 12.55
N PRO A 297 -6.30 -11.35 13.27
CA PRO A 297 -7.03 -11.02 14.50
C PRO A 297 -6.13 -10.50 15.63
N GLU A 298 -4.87 -10.94 15.66
CA GLU A 298 -3.89 -10.57 16.68
C GLU A 298 -3.04 -9.35 16.26
N SER A 299 -3.30 -8.76 15.08
CA SER A 299 -2.54 -7.64 14.52
C SER A 299 -1.03 -7.91 14.40
N HIS A 300 -0.67 -9.14 14.04
CA HIS A 300 0.72 -9.57 13.88
C HIS A 300 1.31 -9.13 12.53
N LEU A 301 0.48 -8.92 11.51
CA LEU A 301 0.92 -8.48 10.18
C LEU A 301 0.85 -6.95 10.04
N ILE A 302 -0.26 -6.34 10.43
CA ILE A 302 -0.44 -4.88 10.42
C ILE A 302 -0.90 -4.41 11.80
N ALA A 303 -0.10 -3.54 12.43
CA ALA A 303 -0.45 -2.98 13.73
C ALA A 303 -1.71 -2.09 13.62
N PRO A 304 -2.55 -1.99 14.67
CA PRO A 304 -3.81 -1.26 14.60
C PRO A 304 -3.65 0.21 14.17
N LYS A 305 -2.60 0.88 14.67
CA LYS A 305 -2.28 2.27 14.33
C LYS A 305 -1.91 2.48 12.86
N GLN A 306 -1.52 1.42 12.15
CA GLN A 306 -1.10 1.45 10.75
C GLN A 306 -2.20 1.04 9.79
N LEU A 307 -3.30 0.44 10.28
CA LEU A 307 -4.40 -0.03 9.45
C LEU A 307 -4.95 1.09 8.55
N GLN A 308 -5.05 2.31 9.08
CA GLN A 308 -5.59 3.41 8.31
C GLN A 308 -4.79 3.74 7.05
N GLN A 309 -3.47 3.62 7.13
CA GLN A 309 -2.53 3.94 6.05
C GLN A 309 -2.27 2.74 5.13
N ARG A 310 -2.37 1.51 5.66
CA ARG A 310 -1.95 0.30 4.95
C ARG A 310 -3.10 -0.50 4.36
N VAL A 311 -4.33 -0.29 4.81
CA VAL A 311 -5.54 -0.81 4.19
C VAL A 311 -6.16 0.30 3.36
N VAL A 312 -5.91 0.25 2.05
CA VAL A 312 -6.28 1.29 1.08
C VAL A 312 -7.42 0.76 0.21
N CYS A 313 -8.50 1.55 0.16
CA CYS A 313 -9.64 1.30 -0.72
C CYS A 313 -9.53 2.21 -1.94
N VAL A 314 -9.46 1.65 -3.14
CA VAL A 314 -9.37 2.38 -4.40
C VAL A 314 -10.69 2.33 -5.15
N LYS A 315 -10.99 3.37 -5.93
CA LYS A 315 -12.17 3.40 -6.81
C LYS A 315 -11.86 2.68 -8.12
N SER A 316 -12.87 2.11 -8.78
CA SER A 316 -12.75 1.66 -10.16
C SER A 316 -12.36 2.84 -11.05
N GLY A 317 -11.23 2.71 -11.75
CA GLY A 317 -10.76 3.67 -12.75
C GLY A 317 -11.61 3.67 -14.02
#